data_AF-A0A026VRP5-F1
#
_entry.id   AF-A0A026VRP5-F1
#
_cell.length_a   1.000
_cell.length_b   1.000
_cell.length_c   1.000
_cell.angle_alpha   90.00
_cell.angle_beta   90.00
_cell.angle_gamma   90.00
#
_symmetry.space_group_name_H-M   'P 1'
#
loop_
_entity.id
_entity.type
_entity.pdbx_description
1 polymer ?
#
loop_
_entity_poly.entity_id
_entity_poly.type
_entity_poly.pdbx_seq_one_letter_code
_entity_poly.pdbx_strand_id
1 'polypeptide(L)'
;EKTANKSINTRNRELFPTIDLQEWYAQYVIKPTLTSLKEFQDRDSGWALPRILNLTVNVNKHNPLHAGCHVKLPQEIISKKAAINVRSKSNACFAWSVVAALYPADSKSNVARESSYPHYNTVLNLCNIEFPVTLKDITKFEHLNDVSVNVYGIGEHEQKTLNVLPLRLTDQKRDRHVNLLYVQGKNNVGHYVCIKNLSRLVSSQLSSNKRQKYICDR
;
A
#
# COMPACT_ATOMS: atom_id res chain seq x y z
N GLU A 1 51.28 -9.05 -9.97
CA GLU A 1 49.98 -9.67 -9.67
C GLU A 1 49.05 -9.50 -10.86
N LYS A 2 48.25 -10.51 -11.22
CA LYS A 2 47.23 -10.38 -12.28
C LYS A 2 45.96 -9.81 -11.65
N THR A 3 45.46 -8.68 -12.18
CA THR A 3 44.20 -8.07 -11.76
C THR A 3 43.17 -8.19 -12.87
N ALA A 4 41.91 -8.46 -12.53
CA ALA A 4 40.80 -8.51 -13.48
C ALA A 4 39.63 -7.65 -12.99
N ASN A 5 38.93 -7.02 -13.93
CA ASN A 5 37.71 -6.26 -13.65
C ASN A 5 36.49 -7.15 -13.93
N LYS A 6 35.58 -7.24 -12.96
CA LYS A 6 34.33 -7.99 -13.08
C LYS A 6 33.14 -7.08 -12.75
N SER A 7 32.11 -7.16 -13.58
CA SER A 7 30.83 -6.47 -13.35
C SER A 7 29.78 -7.47 -12.88
N ILE A 8 29.02 -7.09 -11.85
CA ILE A 8 27.90 -7.86 -11.31
C ILE A 8 26.65 -7.00 -11.49
N ASN A 9 25.68 -7.53 -12.24
CA ASN A 9 24.42 -6.83 -12.51
C ASN A 9 23.29 -7.55 -11.79
N THR A 10 22.49 -6.81 -11.03
CA THR A 10 21.24 -7.31 -10.45
C THR A 10 20.10 -7.10 -11.43
N ARG A 11 19.07 -7.96 -11.34
CA ARG A 11 17.83 -7.75 -12.11
C ARG A 11 17.09 -6.53 -11.59
N ASN A 12 16.32 -5.88 -12.46
CA ASN A 12 15.34 -4.89 -12.04
C ASN A 12 14.31 -5.56 -11.12
N ARG A 13 13.99 -4.89 -10.02
CA ARG A 13 13.04 -5.34 -9.02
C ARG A 13 12.07 -4.20 -8.73
N GLU A 14 10.81 -4.54 -8.55
CA GLU A 14 9.78 -3.57 -8.18
C GLU A 14 9.96 -3.19 -6.71
N LEU A 15 9.81 -1.90 -6.44
CA LEU A 15 9.87 -1.32 -5.11
C LEU A 15 8.53 -0.61 -4.85
N PHE A 16 7.85 -1.01 -3.79
CA PHE A 16 6.54 -0.47 -3.43
C PHE A 16 6.62 0.27 -2.09
N PRO A 17 5.78 1.30 -1.86
CA PRO A 17 5.77 2.04 -0.59
C PRO A 17 5.48 1.18 0.63
N THR A 18 4.84 0.02 0.43
CA THR A 18 4.45 -0.94 1.46
C THR A 18 5.57 -1.93 1.81
N ILE A 19 6.66 -1.95 1.05
CA ILE A 19 7.78 -2.87 1.26
C ILE A 19 8.74 -2.28 2.29
N ASP A 20 9.20 -3.11 3.23
CA ASP A 20 10.34 -2.77 4.08
C ASP A 20 11.59 -2.65 3.20
N LEU A 21 12.09 -1.42 3.07
CA LEU A 21 13.23 -1.10 2.20
C LEU A 21 14.50 -1.86 2.63
N GLN A 22 14.70 -2.06 3.92
CA GLN A 22 15.89 -2.72 4.46
C GLN A 22 15.86 -4.22 4.18
N GLU A 23 14.72 -4.87 4.42
CA GLU A 23 14.53 -6.29 4.13
C GLU A 23 14.65 -6.57 2.63
N TRP A 24 13.98 -5.76 1.81
CA TRP A 24 14.07 -5.86 0.36
C TRP A 24 15.49 -5.66 -0.15
N TYR A 25 16.22 -4.67 0.38
CA TYR A 25 17.61 -4.42 0.00
C TYR A 25 18.51 -5.60 0.40
N ALA A 26 18.33 -6.13 1.60
CA ALA A 26 19.08 -7.30 2.06
C ALA A 26 18.82 -8.53 1.17
N GLN A 27 17.55 -8.80 0.85
CA GLN A 27 17.14 -9.99 0.11
C GLN A 27 17.49 -9.91 -1.38
N TYR A 28 17.28 -8.77 -2.02
CA TYR A 28 17.35 -8.64 -3.48
C TYR A 28 18.61 -7.94 -3.98
N VAL A 29 19.34 -7.20 -3.14
CA VAL A 29 20.59 -6.53 -3.51
C VAL A 29 21.78 -7.18 -2.81
N ILE A 30 21.81 -7.21 -1.48
CA ILE A 30 22.97 -7.71 -0.72
C ILE A 30 23.19 -9.20 -0.98
N LYS A 31 22.17 -10.02 -0.73
CA LYS A 31 22.32 -11.48 -0.81
C LYS A 31 22.79 -11.95 -2.20
N PRO A 32 22.18 -11.53 -3.33
CA PRO A 32 22.65 -11.95 -4.65
C PRO A 32 24.05 -11.45 -5.00
N THR A 33 24.38 -10.22 -4.58
CA THR A 33 25.72 -9.64 -4.81
C THR A 33 26.79 -10.41 -4.05
N LEU A 34 26.56 -10.69 -2.77
CA LEU A 34 27.49 -11.48 -1.95
C LEU A 34 27.62 -12.93 -2.44
N THR A 35 26.52 -13.57 -2.87
CA THR A 35 26.58 -14.90 -3.46
C THR A 35 27.43 -14.91 -4.73
N SER A 36 27.22 -13.94 -5.63
CA SER A 36 28.01 -13.84 -6.87
C SER A 36 29.49 -13.57 -6.60
N LEU A 37 29.81 -12.80 -5.54
CA LEU A 37 31.19 -12.58 -5.12
C LEU A 37 31.84 -13.84 -4.53
N LYS A 38 31.12 -14.59 -3.70
CA LYS A 38 31.61 -15.86 -3.13
C LYS A 38 31.84 -16.91 -4.20
N GLU A 39 30.90 -17.09 -5.13
CA GLU A 39 31.07 -18.04 -6.24
C GLU A 39 32.29 -17.74 -7.12
N PHE A 40 32.70 -16.46 -7.19
CA PHE A 40 33.90 -16.07 -7.90
C PHE A 40 35.19 -16.42 -7.13
N GLN A 41 35.18 -16.29 -5.80
CA GLN A 41 36.31 -16.58 -4.92
C GLN A 41 36.49 -18.09 -4.67
N ASP A 42 35.40 -18.80 -4.39
CA ASP A 42 35.41 -20.17 -3.83
C ASP A 42 35.68 -21.29 -4.86
N ARG A 43 35.73 -20.99 -6.17
CA ARG A 43 36.00 -22.01 -7.20
C ARG A 43 37.50 -22.29 -7.39
N ASP A 44 38.26 -22.37 -6.30
CA ASP A 44 39.72 -22.58 -6.28
C ASP A 44 40.51 -21.65 -7.21
N SER A 45 39.94 -20.49 -7.52
CA SER A 45 40.37 -19.63 -8.61
C SER A 45 41.56 -18.75 -8.20
N GLY A 46 41.86 -18.68 -6.89
CA GLY A 46 42.91 -17.86 -6.31
C GLY A 46 42.62 -16.35 -6.34
N TRP A 47 41.39 -15.95 -6.68
CA TRP A 47 41.02 -14.55 -6.77
C TRP A 47 40.48 -14.03 -5.43
N ALA A 48 41.09 -12.98 -4.91
CA ALA A 48 40.54 -12.18 -3.82
C ALA A 48 39.93 -10.89 -4.38
N LEU A 49 38.91 -10.32 -3.71
CA LEU A 49 38.36 -9.01 -4.06
C LEU A 49 39.14 -7.91 -3.33
N PRO A 50 40.01 -7.13 -4.00
CA PRO A 50 40.79 -6.10 -3.33
C PRO A 50 40.00 -4.80 -3.13
N ARG A 51 39.14 -4.42 -4.09
CA ARG A 51 38.37 -3.17 -4.06
C ARG A 51 37.17 -3.20 -5.00
N ILE A 52 36.18 -2.37 -4.69
CA ILE A 52 35.04 -2.07 -5.56
C ILE A 52 35.38 -0.77 -6.30
N LEU A 53 35.36 -0.82 -7.64
CA LEU A 53 35.69 0.36 -8.46
C LEU A 53 34.51 1.33 -8.57
N ASN A 54 33.31 0.81 -8.86
CA ASN A 54 32.10 1.58 -9.08
C ASN A 54 30.87 0.83 -8.57
N LEU A 55 29.91 1.56 -8.02
CA LEU A 55 28.57 1.06 -7.68
C LEU A 55 27.55 1.98 -8.36
N THR A 56 26.68 1.41 -9.19
CA THR A 56 25.62 2.16 -9.89
C THR A 56 24.26 1.64 -9.42
N VAL A 57 23.41 2.55 -8.93
CA VAL A 57 22.03 2.25 -8.53
C VAL A 57 21.10 2.88 -9.54
N ASN A 58 20.36 2.05 -10.28
CA ASN A 58 19.38 2.52 -11.26
C ASN A 58 17.98 2.43 -10.66
N VAL A 59 17.34 3.59 -10.46
CA VAL A 59 15.96 3.69 -10.00
C VAL A 59 15.11 4.23 -11.13
N ASN A 60 14.26 3.38 -11.71
CA ASN A 60 13.31 3.79 -12.72
C ASN A 60 11.99 4.19 -12.05
N LYS A 61 11.58 5.46 -12.19
CA LYS A 61 10.26 5.90 -11.75
C LYS A 61 9.21 5.30 -12.68
N HIS A 62 8.54 4.25 -12.24
CA HIS A 62 7.43 3.67 -12.97
C HIS A 62 6.20 4.59 -12.83
N ASN A 63 5.74 5.16 -13.94
CA ASN A 63 4.49 5.91 -14.00
C ASN A 63 3.47 5.06 -14.75
N PRO A 64 2.60 4.30 -14.05
CA PRO A 64 1.60 3.52 -14.74
C PRO A 64 0.58 4.46 -15.37
N LEU A 65 0.66 4.58 -16.69
CA LEU A 65 -0.25 5.39 -17.47
C LEU A 65 -1.68 4.88 -17.28
N HIS A 66 -2.53 5.80 -16.84
CA HIS A 66 -3.99 5.71 -16.75
C HIS A 66 -4.61 4.85 -15.64
N ALA A 67 -5.39 5.58 -14.84
CA ALA A 67 -6.06 5.18 -13.64
C ALA A 67 -7.58 5.08 -13.85
N GLY A 68 -8.17 4.19 -13.05
CA GLY A 68 -9.58 4.18 -12.74
C GLY A 68 -9.73 3.55 -11.37
N CYS A 69 -10.73 3.99 -10.60
CA CYS A 69 -11.06 3.46 -9.28
C CYS A 69 -11.71 2.06 -9.35
N HIS A 70 -11.29 1.24 -10.33
CA HIS A 70 -11.87 -0.06 -10.66
C HIS A 70 -10.88 -1.19 -10.33
N VAL A 71 -10.45 -1.24 -9.07
CA VAL A 71 -9.63 -2.34 -8.58
C VAL A 71 -10.52 -3.47 -8.07
N LYS A 72 -10.29 -4.68 -8.59
CA LYS A 72 -10.93 -5.89 -8.08
C LYS A 72 -10.25 -6.27 -6.77
N LEU A 73 -11.00 -6.15 -5.67
CA LEU A 73 -10.50 -6.54 -4.35
C LEU A 73 -10.23 -8.05 -4.28
N PRO A 74 -9.22 -8.47 -3.51
CA PRO A 74 -9.04 -9.87 -3.14
C PRO A 74 -10.31 -10.48 -2.52
N GLN A 75 -10.61 -11.73 -2.87
CA GLN A 75 -11.84 -12.41 -2.46
C GLN A 75 -11.98 -12.50 -0.93
N GLU A 76 -10.85 -12.59 -0.21
CA GLU A 76 -10.80 -12.60 1.25
C GLU A 76 -11.31 -11.29 1.88
N ILE A 77 -11.11 -10.14 1.24
CA ILE A 77 -11.64 -8.86 1.73
C ILE A 77 -13.14 -8.79 1.43
N ILE A 78 -13.55 -9.23 0.25
CA ILE A 78 -14.94 -9.24 -0.18
C ILE A 78 -15.77 -10.14 0.75
N SER A 79 -15.30 -11.35 1.05
CA SER A 79 -16.00 -12.32 1.89
C SER A 79 -16.19 -11.82 3.33
N LYS A 80 -15.21 -11.06 3.85
CA LYS A 80 -15.31 -10.41 5.16
C LYS A 80 -16.38 -9.34 5.22
N LYS A 81 -16.88 -8.81 4.09
CA LYS A 81 -17.88 -7.72 4.03
C LYS A 81 -17.51 -6.55 4.96
N ALA A 82 -16.22 -6.28 5.11
CA ALA A 82 -15.66 -5.31 6.06
C ALA A 82 -15.20 -4.01 5.37
N ALA A 83 -15.21 -4.00 4.04
CA ALA A 83 -14.78 -2.87 3.23
C ALA A 83 -15.86 -2.49 2.20
N ILE A 84 -15.90 -1.21 1.83
CA ILE A 84 -16.78 -0.65 0.80
C ILE A 84 -15.90 -0.12 -0.32
N ASN A 85 -16.00 -0.75 -1.49
CA ASN A 85 -15.31 -0.32 -2.69
C ASN A 85 -16.29 0.45 -3.59
N VAL A 86 -16.33 1.77 -3.42
CA VAL A 86 -17.12 2.65 -4.29
C VAL A 86 -16.45 2.70 -5.66
N ARG A 87 -17.19 2.26 -6.67
CA ARG A 87 -16.68 2.15 -8.05
C ARG A 87 -16.88 3.48 -8.74
N SER A 88 -15.78 4.12 -9.13
CA SER A 88 -15.80 5.34 -9.95
C SER A 88 -15.01 5.20 -11.25
N LYS A 89 -15.48 5.89 -12.29
CA LYS A 89 -14.73 6.09 -13.54
C LYS A 89 -13.64 7.16 -13.40
N SER A 90 -13.70 7.98 -12.36
CA SER A 90 -12.69 8.98 -12.03
C SER A 90 -11.49 8.37 -11.31
N ASN A 91 -10.49 9.20 -10.95
CA ASN A 91 -9.35 8.83 -10.08
C ASN A 91 -9.56 9.24 -8.61
N ALA A 92 -10.80 9.55 -8.22
CA ALA A 92 -11.14 10.10 -6.91
C ALA A 92 -11.47 9.02 -5.85
N CYS A 93 -10.85 7.84 -5.89
CA CYS A 93 -11.14 6.74 -4.96
C CYS A 93 -10.93 7.14 -3.49
N PHE A 94 -9.95 7.99 -3.22
CA PHE A 94 -9.71 8.54 -1.89
C PHE A 94 -10.95 9.29 -1.40
N ALA A 95 -11.40 10.29 -2.16
CA ALA A 95 -12.54 11.12 -1.81
C ALA A 95 -13.82 10.30 -1.68
N TRP A 96 -14.09 9.39 -2.62
CA TRP A 96 -15.25 8.50 -2.53
C TRP A 96 -15.20 7.54 -1.34
N SER A 97 -14.02 7.04 -0.97
CA SER A 97 -13.88 6.19 0.21
C SER A 97 -14.10 6.97 1.50
N VAL A 98 -13.61 8.21 1.57
CA VAL A 98 -13.85 9.09 2.71
C VAL A 98 -15.34 9.44 2.82
N VAL A 99 -15.99 9.78 1.71
CA VAL A 99 -17.44 10.03 1.69
C VAL A 99 -18.21 8.79 2.14
N ALA A 100 -17.85 7.59 1.68
CA ALA A 100 -18.53 6.36 2.08
C ALA A 100 -18.40 6.05 3.58
N ALA A 101 -17.32 6.50 4.22
CA ALA A 101 -17.12 6.38 5.66
C ALA A 101 -17.92 7.43 6.44
N LEU A 102 -17.92 8.69 5.97
CA LEU A 102 -18.52 9.82 6.68
C LEU A 102 -20.03 9.95 6.45
N TYR A 103 -20.53 9.45 5.31
CA TYR A 103 -21.93 9.49 4.92
C TYR A 103 -22.37 8.09 4.49
N PRO A 104 -22.56 7.15 5.44
CA PRO A 104 -22.95 5.78 5.11
C PRO A 104 -24.27 5.75 4.32
N ALA A 105 -24.27 5.04 3.20
CA ALA A 105 -25.47 4.92 2.37
C ALA A 105 -26.53 4.02 3.01
N ASP A 106 -27.79 4.24 2.63
CA ASP A 106 -28.93 3.48 3.15
C ASP A 106 -28.79 1.98 2.93
N SER A 107 -29.32 1.18 3.85
CA SER A 107 -29.28 -0.29 3.80
C SER A 107 -29.93 -0.90 2.56
N LYS A 108 -30.85 -0.16 1.90
CA LYS A 108 -31.51 -0.55 0.65
C LYS A 108 -30.71 -0.17 -0.60
N SER A 109 -29.71 0.68 -0.47
CA SER A 109 -28.91 1.20 -1.57
C SER A 109 -27.72 0.28 -1.90
N ASN A 110 -27.20 0.40 -3.12
CA ASN A 110 -25.99 -0.32 -3.50
C ASN A 110 -24.76 0.50 -3.07
N VAL A 111 -24.23 0.19 -1.89
CA VAL A 111 -23.07 0.87 -1.28
C VAL A 111 -21.81 0.95 -2.17
N ALA A 112 -21.73 0.18 -3.27
CA ALA A 112 -20.62 0.25 -4.22
C ALA A 112 -20.82 1.31 -5.33
N ARG A 113 -21.96 2.00 -5.40
CA ARG A 113 -22.26 3.02 -6.41
C ARG A 113 -22.03 4.43 -5.88
N GLU A 114 -21.38 5.27 -6.69
CA GLU A 114 -21.20 6.71 -6.40
C GLU A 114 -22.54 7.42 -6.13
N SER A 115 -23.59 7.08 -6.89
CA SER A 115 -24.91 7.70 -6.74
C SER A 115 -25.62 7.39 -5.42
N SER A 116 -25.07 6.50 -4.58
CA SER A 116 -25.59 6.23 -3.24
C SER A 116 -25.08 7.22 -2.19
N TYR A 117 -24.24 8.18 -2.59
CA TYR A 117 -23.57 9.12 -1.72
C TYR A 117 -23.70 10.56 -2.25
N PRO A 118 -23.60 11.58 -1.38
CA PRO A 118 -23.41 12.95 -1.85
C PRO A 118 -22.10 13.05 -2.63
N HIS A 119 -22.08 13.89 -3.67
CA HIS A 119 -20.88 14.06 -4.48
C HIS A 119 -19.74 14.66 -3.65
N TYR A 120 -18.54 14.08 -3.72
CA TYR A 120 -17.43 14.45 -2.81
C TYR A 120 -17.09 15.95 -2.81
N ASN A 121 -17.15 16.63 -3.96
CA ASN A 121 -16.91 18.07 -4.07
C ASN A 121 -17.89 18.95 -3.25
N THR A 122 -19.05 18.40 -2.87
CA THR A 122 -20.06 19.15 -2.10
C THR A 122 -19.84 19.04 -0.60
N VAL A 123 -19.11 18.02 -0.15
CA VAL A 123 -18.98 17.66 1.27
C VAL A 123 -17.53 17.61 1.77
N LEU A 124 -16.55 17.65 0.87
CA LEU A 124 -15.12 17.67 1.20
C LEU A 124 -14.45 18.92 0.63
N ASN A 125 -13.58 19.53 1.43
CA ASN A 125 -12.65 20.56 1.00
C ASN A 125 -11.37 19.92 0.45
N LEU A 126 -11.19 19.99 -0.87
CA LEU A 126 -10.03 19.46 -1.60
C LEU A 126 -9.15 20.59 -2.17
N CYS A 127 -9.19 21.78 -1.57
CA CYS A 127 -8.40 22.91 -2.03
C CYS A 127 -6.90 22.57 -2.05
N ASN A 128 -6.26 22.76 -3.21
CA ASN A 128 -4.85 22.45 -3.45
C ASN A 128 -4.49 20.97 -3.16
N ILE A 129 -5.43 20.03 -3.35
CA ILE A 129 -5.19 18.59 -3.33
C ILE A 129 -5.54 18.05 -4.72
N GLU A 130 -4.54 17.50 -5.40
CA GLU A 130 -4.71 16.93 -6.73
C GLU A 130 -4.92 15.41 -6.64
N PHE A 131 -5.68 14.87 -7.60
CA PHE A 131 -5.84 13.43 -7.72
C PHE A 131 -4.75 12.84 -8.63
N PRO A 132 -4.25 11.63 -8.31
CA PRO A 132 -4.61 10.79 -7.17
C PRO A 132 -3.96 11.27 -5.85
N VAL A 133 -4.73 11.24 -4.76
CA VAL A 133 -4.27 11.66 -3.43
C VAL A 133 -3.17 10.72 -2.92
N THR A 134 -1.99 11.27 -2.63
CA THR A 134 -0.88 10.51 -2.05
C THR A 134 -0.98 10.46 -0.53
N LEU A 135 -0.27 9.53 0.12
CA LEU A 135 -0.21 9.45 1.59
C LEU A 135 0.27 10.77 2.24
N LYS A 136 1.11 11.55 1.55
CA LYS A 136 1.63 12.84 2.02
C LYS A 136 0.55 13.92 2.03
N ASP A 137 -0.37 13.88 1.07
CA ASP A 137 -1.46 14.85 0.95
C ASP A 137 -2.55 14.63 2.00
N ILE A 138 -2.61 13.43 2.61
CA ILE A 138 -3.63 13.10 3.62
C ILE A 138 -3.51 14.01 4.84
N THR A 139 -2.30 14.37 5.27
CA THR A 139 -2.14 15.30 6.39
C THR A 139 -2.78 16.65 6.05
N LYS A 140 -2.60 17.16 4.83
CA LYS A 140 -3.27 18.38 4.38
C LYS A 140 -4.78 18.22 4.34
N PHE A 141 -5.27 17.10 3.81
CA PHE A 141 -6.70 16.78 3.77
C PHE A 141 -7.34 16.80 5.15
N GLU A 142 -6.70 16.15 6.12
CA GLU A 142 -7.15 16.05 7.50
C GLU A 142 -7.36 17.43 8.14
N HIS A 143 -6.42 18.36 7.93
CA HIS A 143 -6.53 19.74 8.43
C HIS A 143 -7.65 20.52 7.73
N LEU A 144 -7.83 20.36 6.42
CA LEU A 144 -8.85 21.10 5.65
C LEU A 144 -10.29 20.68 5.98
N ASN A 145 -10.49 19.45 6.47
CA ASN A 145 -11.82 18.87 6.65
C ASN A 145 -12.17 18.57 8.12
N ASP A 146 -11.23 18.81 9.03
CA ASP A 146 -11.32 18.40 10.44
C ASP A 146 -11.72 16.92 10.59
N VAL A 147 -11.00 16.07 9.83
CA VAL A 147 -11.17 14.61 9.81
C VAL A 147 -9.81 13.98 10.12
N SER A 148 -9.80 12.81 10.74
CA SER A 148 -8.60 12.02 10.95
C SER A 148 -8.67 10.72 10.13
N VAL A 149 -7.55 10.30 9.54
CA VAL A 149 -7.52 9.21 8.55
C VAL A 149 -6.38 8.25 8.87
N ASN A 150 -6.73 6.99 9.10
CA ASN A 150 -5.78 5.88 9.08
C ASN A 150 -5.81 5.21 7.71
N VAL A 151 -4.64 4.79 7.23
CA VAL A 151 -4.47 4.01 6.00
C VAL A 151 -3.76 2.71 6.32
N TYR A 152 -4.39 1.61 5.93
CA TYR A 152 -3.85 0.26 6.00
C TYR A 152 -3.52 -0.25 4.60
N GLY A 153 -2.58 -1.18 4.48
CA GLY A 153 -2.20 -1.84 3.25
C GLY A 153 -2.34 -3.35 3.39
N ILE A 154 -2.21 -4.06 2.27
CA ILE A 154 -2.09 -5.51 2.25
C ILE A 154 -0.61 -5.85 2.15
N GLY A 155 -0.06 -6.49 3.17
CA GLY A 155 1.30 -7.01 3.16
C GLY A 155 1.41 -8.30 2.35
N GLU A 156 2.57 -8.54 1.75
CA GLU A 156 2.88 -9.84 1.15
C GLU A 156 3.24 -10.84 2.25
N HIS A 157 2.73 -12.07 2.13
CA HIS A 157 3.19 -13.20 2.93
C HIS A 157 3.20 -14.45 2.05
N GLU A 158 4.17 -15.34 2.29
CA GLU A 158 4.33 -16.62 1.57
C GLU A 158 3.13 -17.59 1.77
N GLN A 159 2.32 -17.32 2.80
CA GLN A 159 1.12 -18.08 3.13
C GLN A 159 -0.10 -17.30 2.62
N LYS A 160 -1.02 -17.98 1.93
CA LYS A 160 -2.23 -17.47 1.25
C LYS A 160 -3.27 -16.79 2.18
N THR A 161 -2.85 -15.99 3.15
CA THR A 161 -3.71 -15.36 4.14
C THR A 161 -3.53 -13.85 4.10
N LEU A 162 -4.64 -13.12 3.95
CA LEU A 162 -4.67 -11.66 3.99
C LEU A 162 -3.99 -11.12 5.26
N ASN A 163 -2.88 -10.40 5.08
CA ASN A 163 -2.21 -9.64 6.13
C ASN A 163 -2.45 -8.15 5.94
N VAL A 164 -3.20 -7.51 6.83
CA VAL A 164 -3.46 -6.07 6.80
C VAL A 164 -2.55 -5.36 7.78
N LEU A 165 -1.78 -4.39 7.30
CA LEU A 165 -0.76 -3.67 8.05
C LEU A 165 -1.00 -2.15 7.99
N PRO A 166 -0.69 -1.38 9.04
CA PRO A 166 -0.80 0.07 8.97
C PRO A 166 0.27 0.66 8.03
N LEU A 167 -0.13 1.52 7.11
CA LEU A 167 0.76 2.32 6.25
C LEU A 167 0.92 3.75 6.75
N ARG A 168 -0.16 4.30 7.30
CA ARG A 168 -0.19 5.63 7.90
C ARG A 168 -1.23 5.61 9.00
N LEU A 169 -0.83 6.03 10.19
CA LEU A 169 -1.78 6.31 11.27
C LEU A 169 -1.79 7.81 11.50
N THR A 170 -2.97 8.34 11.79
CA THR A 170 -3.11 9.72 12.23
C THR A 170 -2.48 9.88 13.62
N ASP A 171 -1.80 11.00 13.86
CA ASP A 171 -1.20 11.27 15.18
C ASP A 171 -2.24 11.72 16.20
N GLN A 172 -3.35 12.30 15.72
CA GLN A 172 -4.44 12.83 16.55
C GLN A 172 -5.78 12.36 16.00
N LYS A 173 -6.41 11.43 16.70
CA LYS A 173 -7.76 10.99 16.38
C LYS A 173 -8.75 12.12 16.67
N ARG A 174 -9.50 12.50 15.64
CA ARG A 174 -10.61 13.45 15.70
C ARG A 174 -11.94 12.72 15.82
N ASP A 175 -12.99 13.45 16.20
CA ASP A 175 -14.37 12.92 16.29
C ASP A 175 -14.81 12.25 14.99
N ARG A 176 -14.49 12.87 13.86
CA ARG A 176 -14.65 12.28 12.53
C ARG A 176 -13.38 11.51 12.18
N HIS A 177 -13.47 10.18 12.22
CA HIS A 177 -12.36 9.29 11.94
C HIS A 177 -12.68 8.29 10.81
N VAL A 178 -11.73 8.10 9.90
CA VAL A 178 -11.88 7.21 8.74
C VAL A 178 -10.73 6.22 8.68
N ASN A 179 -11.07 4.95 8.52
CA ASN A 179 -10.10 3.89 8.23
C ASN A 179 -10.18 3.54 6.74
N LEU A 180 -9.06 3.65 6.03
CA LEU A 180 -8.96 3.33 4.61
C LEU A 180 -8.03 2.13 4.39
N LEU A 181 -8.33 1.33 3.38
CA LEU A 181 -7.46 0.29 2.86
C LEU A 181 -6.91 0.75 1.52
N TYR A 182 -5.59 0.81 1.41
CA TYR A 182 -4.85 1.02 0.19
C TYR A 182 -4.56 -0.32 -0.47
N VAL A 183 -5.07 -0.50 -1.69
CA VAL A 183 -4.92 -1.71 -2.49
C VAL A 183 -4.24 -1.34 -3.80
N GLN A 184 -3.18 -2.07 -4.13
CA GLN A 184 -2.48 -1.86 -5.39
C GLN A 184 -3.21 -2.62 -6.51
N GLY A 185 -3.58 -1.90 -7.57
CA GLY A 185 -4.16 -2.50 -8.77
C GLY A 185 -3.09 -3.17 -9.65
N LYS A 186 -3.54 -3.93 -10.66
CA LYS A 186 -2.66 -4.64 -11.62
C LYS A 186 -1.68 -3.73 -12.37
N ASN A 187 -2.01 -2.45 -12.49
CA ASN A 187 -1.17 -1.46 -13.14
C ASN A 187 -0.32 -0.70 -12.11
N ASN A 188 -0.03 -1.23 -10.92
CA ASN A 188 0.67 -0.51 -9.85
C ASN A 188 0.01 0.81 -9.39
N VAL A 189 -1.24 1.08 -9.80
CA VAL A 189 -2.03 2.23 -9.36
C VAL A 189 -2.65 1.91 -8.00
N GLY A 190 -2.41 2.78 -7.03
CA GLY A 190 -3.02 2.71 -5.71
C GLY A 190 -4.51 3.02 -5.74
N HIS A 191 -5.30 2.24 -5.01
CA HIS A 191 -6.74 2.43 -4.86
C HIS A 191 -7.13 2.42 -3.40
N TYR A 192 -7.83 3.46 -2.96
CA TYR A 192 -8.37 3.53 -1.61
C TYR A 192 -9.74 2.88 -1.55
N VAL A 193 -9.99 2.20 -0.44
CA VAL A 193 -11.25 1.52 -0.13
C VAL A 193 -11.62 1.86 1.30
N CYS A 194 -12.89 2.18 1.54
CA CYS A 194 -13.38 2.45 2.89
C CYS A 194 -13.37 1.15 3.72
N ILE A 195 -12.74 1.16 4.90
CA ILE A 195 -12.85 0.10 5.90
C ILE A 195 -14.00 0.47 6.84
N LYS A 196 -15.16 -0.18 6.67
CA LYS A 196 -16.31 0.05 7.55
C LYS A 196 -16.25 -0.72 8.86
N ASN A 197 -15.43 -1.78 8.93
CA ASN A 197 -15.26 -2.56 10.14
C ASN A 197 -13.85 -3.16 10.20
N LEU A 198 -12.93 -2.44 10.84
CA LEU A 198 -11.52 -2.84 10.95
C LEU A 198 -11.37 -4.17 11.69
N SER A 199 -12.07 -4.34 12.82
CA SER A 199 -12.08 -5.58 13.60
C SER A 199 -12.40 -6.81 12.76
N ARG A 200 -13.45 -6.72 11.95
CA ARG A 200 -13.86 -7.80 11.04
C ARG A 200 -12.85 -8.04 9.93
N LEU A 201 -12.18 -6.98 9.46
CA LEU A 201 -11.16 -7.08 8.42
C LEU A 201 -9.94 -7.85 8.91
N VAL A 202 -9.48 -7.60 10.14
CA VAL A 202 -8.21 -8.14 10.66
C VAL A 202 -8.39 -9.22 11.74
N SER A 203 -9.62 -9.67 12.00
CA SER A 203 -9.86 -10.67 13.03
C SER A 203 -9.08 -11.96 12.79
N SER A 204 -9.04 -12.45 11.54
CA SER A 204 -8.39 -13.72 11.19
C SER A 204 -6.85 -13.69 11.32
N GLN A 205 -6.22 -12.53 11.12
CA GLN A 205 -4.76 -12.40 11.28
C GLN A 205 -4.35 -12.30 12.75
N LEU A 206 -5.23 -11.82 13.64
CA LEU A 206 -4.91 -11.64 15.05
C LEU A 206 -5.04 -12.91 15.89
N SER A 207 -5.94 -13.83 15.51
CA SER A 207 -6.16 -15.10 16.21
C SER A 207 -7.26 -15.91 15.53
N SER A 208 -7.20 -17.24 15.68
CA SER A 208 -8.18 -18.21 15.19
C SER A 208 -9.58 -18.11 15.84
N ASN A 209 -9.71 -17.35 16.94
CA ASN A 209 -10.97 -17.21 17.66
C ASN A 209 -11.96 -16.30 16.89
N LYS A 210 -13.21 -16.77 16.78
CA LYS A 210 -14.30 -16.07 16.07
C LYS A 210 -14.96 -14.93 16.87
N ARG A 211 -14.43 -14.58 18.05
CA ARG A 211 -14.98 -13.50 18.89
C ARG A 211 -14.65 -12.12 18.28
N GLN A 212 -15.53 -11.14 18.50
CA GLN A 212 -15.27 -9.76 18.12
C GLN A 212 -14.04 -9.23 18.85
N LYS A 213 -13.16 -8.54 18.12
CA LYS A 213 -11.94 -7.95 18.67
C LYS A 213 -12.10 -6.44 18.73
N TYR A 214 -11.67 -5.82 19.82
CA TYR A 214 -11.57 -4.37 19.90
C TYR A 214 -10.13 -4.00 19.57
N ILE A 215 -9.97 -3.19 18.53
CA ILE A 215 -8.66 -2.74 18.07
C ILE A 215 -8.55 -1.30 18.53
N CYS A 216 -7.45 -0.99 19.21
CA CYS A 216 -7.14 0.38 19.54
C CYS A 216 -6.72 1.06 18.24
N ASP A 217 -7.56 1.97 17.75
CA ASP A 217 -7.08 3.06 16.92
C ASP A 217 -6.17 3.87 17.86
N ARG A 218 -4.89 4.01 17.52
CA ARG A 218 -3.90 4.69 18.35
C ARG A 218 -4.40 6.04 18.87
#